data_AF-A0A149VH13-F1
#
_entry.id   AF-A0A149VH13-F1
#
_cell.length_a   1.000
_cell.length_b   1.000
_cell.length_c   1.000
_cell.angle_alpha   90.00
_cell.angle_beta   90.00
_cell.angle_gamma   90.00
#
_symmetry.space_group_name_H-M   'P 1'
#
loop_
_entity.id
_entity.type
_entity.pdbx_description
1 polymer ?
#
loop_
_entity_poly.entity_id
_entity_poly.type
_entity_poly.pdbx_seq_one_letter_code
_entity_poly.pdbx_strand_id
1 'polypeptide(L)'
;LNPGKHHIVVTVEPADTGTPGKTASRSKSLSWLGSHKPVPGDVTISLDGEVRKTAHFDNVAVQTSETLDIGQDLGSAVSADYTAPAAFSGTVEKLVVSDNS
;
A
#
# COMPACT_ATOMS: atom_id res chain seq x y z
N LEU A 1 17.38 -7.86 8.81
CA LEU A 1 18.01 -6.65 8.27
C LEU A 1 19.19 -6.30 9.16
N ASN A 2 20.27 -5.77 8.60
CA ASN A 2 21.37 -5.28 9.44
C ASN A 2 20.85 -4.09 10.26
N PRO A 3 21.35 -3.87 11.48
CA PRO A 3 20.99 -2.68 12.25
C PRO A 3 21.33 -1.40 11.47
N GLY A 4 20.42 -0.42 11.47
CA GLY A 4 20.65 0.87 10.81
C GLY A 4 19.37 1.56 10.34
N LYS A 5 19.56 2.68 9.64
CA LYS A 5 18.47 3.37 8.94
C LYS A 5 18.15 2.61 7.65
N HIS A 6 16.85 2.41 7.41
CA HIS A 6 16.36 1.77 6.20
C HIS A 6 15.30 2.63 5.54
N HIS A 7 15.24 2.56 4.21
CA HIS A 7 14.20 3.20 3.42
C HIS A 7 13.21 2.15 2.92
N ILE A 8 11.98 2.22 3.41
CA ILE A 8 10.89 1.35 2.97
C ILE A 8 9.96 2.16 2.07
N VAL A 9 9.65 1.62 0.89
CA VAL A 9 8.66 2.18 -0.02
C VAL A 9 7.58 1.12 -0.24
N VAL A 10 6.33 1.50 0.00
CA VAL A 10 5.15 0.71 -0.39
C VAL A 10 4.49 1.42 -1.55
N THR A 11 4.35 0.73 -2.67
CA THR A 11 3.69 1.24 -3.88
C THR A 11 2.45 0.41 -4.15
N VAL A 12 1.33 1.08 -4.36
CA VAL A 12 0.05 0.46 -4.72
C VAL A 12 -0.27 0.87 -6.16
N GLU A 13 -0.34 -0.10 -7.06
CA GLU A 13 -0.70 0.09 -8.47
C GLU A 13 -2.05 -0.60 -8.73
N PRO A 14 -3.18 0.13 -8.64
CA PRO A 14 -4.47 -0.44 -9.02
C PRO A 14 -4.50 -0.76 -10.51
N ALA A 15 -5.11 -1.88 -10.86
CA ALA A 15 -5.39 -2.23 -12.24
C ALA A 15 -6.37 -1.21 -12.83
N ASP A 16 -6.11 -0.78 -14.06
CA ASP A 16 -7.06 0.06 -14.78
C ASP A 16 -8.28 -0.80 -15.17
N THR A 17 -9.42 -0.56 -14.51
CA THR A 17 -10.67 -1.26 -14.82
C THR A 17 -11.42 -0.62 -16.00
N GLY A 18 -10.75 0.20 -16.81
CA GLY A 18 -11.28 0.71 -18.06
C GLY A 18 -11.80 -0.41 -18.97
N THR A 19 -12.95 -0.13 -19.61
CA THR A 19 -13.71 -0.96 -20.57
C THR A 19 -12.89 -2.05 -21.28
N PRO A 20 -13.36 -3.33 -21.31
CA PRO A 20 -12.67 -4.42 -21.99
C PRO A 20 -12.34 -4.07 -23.44
N GLY A 21 -11.06 -4.21 -23.84
CA GLY A 21 -10.61 -4.04 -25.23
C GLY A 21 -9.71 -2.84 -25.52
N LYS A 22 -9.38 -2.00 -24.53
CA LYS A 22 -8.24 -1.07 -24.62
C LYS A 22 -7.08 -1.63 -23.81
N THR A 23 -5.91 -1.78 -24.44
CA THR A 23 -4.64 -1.94 -23.72
C THR A 23 -4.43 -0.69 -22.86
N ALA A 24 -4.83 -0.79 -21.60
CA ALA A 24 -4.91 0.34 -20.71
C ALA A 24 -3.52 0.70 -20.16
N SER A 25 -3.16 1.96 -20.30
CA SER A 25 -1.98 2.55 -19.66
C SER A 25 -2.21 2.55 -18.16
N ARG A 26 -1.26 2.05 -17.35
CA ARG A 26 -1.34 2.07 -15.88
C ARG A 26 -1.70 3.49 -15.42
N SER A 27 -2.93 3.68 -14.97
CA SER A 27 -3.42 5.01 -14.58
C SER A 27 -2.67 5.48 -13.34
N LYS A 28 -1.84 6.51 -13.50
CA LYS A 28 -1.19 7.23 -12.40
C LYS A 28 -2.13 8.18 -11.64
N SER A 29 -3.41 8.22 -12.03
CA SER A 29 -4.39 9.17 -11.47
C SER A 29 -5.06 8.59 -10.23
N LEU A 30 -5.13 9.37 -9.15
CA LEU A 30 -5.95 9.08 -7.96
C LEU A 30 -7.47 9.07 -8.23
N SER A 31 -7.93 9.08 -9.48
CA SER A 31 -9.36 8.98 -9.81
C SER A 31 -10.03 7.74 -9.20
N TRP A 32 -9.25 6.67 -8.95
CA TRP A 32 -9.72 5.49 -8.23
C TRP A 32 -9.99 5.75 -6.74
N LEU A 33 -9.29 6.70 -6.09
CA LEU A 33 -9.59 7.11 -4.69
C LEU A 33 -11.01 7.69 -4.57
N GLY A 34 -11.52 8.33 -5.63
CA GLY A 34 -12.86 8.90 -5.65
C GLY A 34 -13.96 7.89 -5.99
N SER A 35 -13.60 6.73 -6.54
CA SER A 35 -14.58 5.75 -7.03
C SER A 35 -15.15 4.83 -5.95
N HIS A 36 -14.52 4.79 -4.76
CA HIS A 36 -14.83 3.92 -3.60
C HIS A 36 -14.99 2.42 -3.88
N LYS A 37 -14.91 2.00 -5.15
CA LYS A 37 -15.08 0.61 -5.56
C LYS A 37 -13.72 -0.08 -5.45
N PRO A 38 -13.62 -1.19 -4.71
CA PRO A 38 -12.41 -2.00 -4.72
C PRO A 38 -12.08 -2.45 -6.14
N VAL A 39 -10.81 -2.36 -6.52
CA VAL A 39 -10.28 -2.81 -7.80
C VAL A 39 -9.11 -3.75 -7.56
N PRO A 40 -8.86 -4.74 -8.44
CA PRO A 40 -7.65 -5.53 -8.32
C PRO A 40 -6.41 -4.64 -8.51
N GLY A 41 -5.28 -5.02 -7.93
CA GLY A 41 -4.05 -4.23 -8.02
C GLY A 41 -2.85 -4.94 -7.46
N ASP A 42 -1.66 -4.46 -7.81
CA ASP A 42 -0.41 -4.98 -7.31
C ASP A 42 0.15 -4.05 -6.23
N VAL A 43 0.59 -4.63 -5.12
CA VAL A 43 1.29 -3.93 -4.05
C VAL A 43 2.75 -4.39 -4.03
N THR A 44 3.66 -3.43 -4.16
CA THR A 44 5.11 -3.67 -4.15
C THR A 44 5.73 -3.06 -2.90
N ILE A 45 6.59 -3.84 -2.24
CA ILE A 45 7.43 -3.39 -1.13
C ILE A 45 8.88 -3.38 -1.62
N SER A 46 9.50 -2.21 -1.51
CA SER A 46 10.92 -1.99 -1.77
C SER A 46 11.63 -1.65 -0.47
N LEU A 47 12.83 -2.18 -0.29
CA LEU A 47 13.69 -1.91 0.85
C LEU A 47 15.06 -1.48 0.35
N ASP A 48 15.49 -0.30 0.77
CA ASP A 48 16.77 0.31 0.39
C ASP A 48 16.96 0.40 -1.13
N GLY A 49 15.85 0.67 -1.84
CA GLY A 49 15.81 0.77 -3.30
C GLY A 49 15.63 -0.56 -4.04
N GLU A 50 15.72 -1.71 -3.35
CA GLU A 50 15.51 -3.02 -3.95
C GLU A 50 14.08 -3.52 -3.74
N VAL A 51 13.44 -3.97 -4.81
CA VAL A 51 12.14 -4.66 -4.71
C VAL A 51 12.32 -5.96 -3.93
N ARG A 52 11.61 -6.10 -2.81
CA ARG A 52 11.61 -7.31 -1.98
C ARG A 52 10.46 -8.24 -2.37
N LYS A 53 9.30 -7.67 -2.65
CA LYS A 53 8.10 -8.44 -2.98
C LYS A 53 7.12 -7.58 -3.77
N THR A 54 6.45 -8.22 -4.73
CA THR A 54 5.19 -7.75 -5.30
C THR A 54 4.14 -8.82 -5.02
N ALA A 55 2.95 -8.39 -4.60
CA ALA A 55 1.81 -9.26 -4.33
C ALA A 55 0.56 -8.69 -5.01
N HIS A 56 -0.25 -9.59 -5.57
CA HIS A 56 -1.54 -9.24 -6.16
C HIS A 56 -2.62 -9.23 -5.08
N PHE A 57 -3.50 -8.24 -5.16
CA PHE A 57 -4.69 -8.11 -4.32
C PHE A 57 -5.91 -7.97 -5.21
N ASP A 58 -6.94 -8.79 -4.98
CA ASP A 58 -8.18 -8.75 -5.77
C ASP A 58 -9.01 -7.49 -5.50
N ASN A 59 -8.85 -6.89 -4.31
CA ASN A 59 -9.69 -5.80 -3.80
C ASN A 59 -8.86 -4.75 -3.08
N VAL A 60 -8.23 -3.86 -3.84
CA VAL A 60 -7.58 -2.64 -3.34
C VAL A 60 -8.58 -1.50 -3.34
N ALA A 61 -8.78 -0.89 -2.17
CA ALA A 61 -9.58 0.31 -2.00
C ALA A 61 -8.86 1.28 -1.08
N VAL A 62 -9.02 2.58 -1.33
CA VAL A 62 -8.64 3.60 -0.37
C VAL A 62 -9.90 4.25 0.16
N GLN A 63 -10.03 4.22 1.48
CA GLN A 63 -11.14 4.82 2.20
C GLN A 63 -10.59 6.00 2.99
N THR A 64 -11.00 7.21 2.60
CA THR A 64 -10.59 8.45 3.29
C THR A 64 -11.27 8.63 4.66
N SER A 65 -12.22 7.76 4.99
CA SER A 65 -12.83 7.65 6.32
C SER A 65 -12.00 6.86 7.33
N GLU A 66 -10.98 6.11 6.86
CA GLU A 66 -10.11 5.29 7.70
C GLU A 66 -8.80 6.03 8.01
N THR A 67 -8.19 5.68 9.15
CA THR A 67 -6.87 6.21 9.53
C THR A 67 -5.75 5.44 8.85
N LEU A 68 -4.66 6.14 8.51
CA LEU A 68 -3.39 5.50 8.20
C LEU A 68 -2.59 5.36 9.50
N ASP A 69 -2.53 4.15 10.04
CA ASP A 69 -1.84 3.88 11.29
C ASP A 69 -0.37 3.50 11.03
N ILE A 70 0.55 4.20 11.68
CA ILE A 70 1.99 3.96 11.58
C ILE A 70 2.55 3.58 12.94
N GLY A 71 3.19 2.42 13.01
CA GLY A 71 3.89 1.94 14.19
C GLY A 71 3.01 1.25 15.23
N GLN A 72 1.69 1.41 15.20
CA GLN A 72 0.77 0.59 15.99
C GLN A 72 -0.60 0.59 15.33
N ASP A 73 -1.06 -0.58 14.89
CA ASP A 73 -2.45 -0.79 14.51
C ASP A 73 -3.27 -1.07 15.78
N LEU A 74 -4.31 -0.27 15.99
CA LEU A 74 -5.24 -0.41 17.13
C LEU A 74 -6.51 -1.18 16.73
N GLY A 75 -6.63 -1.58 15.46
CA GLY A 75 -7.72 -2.36 14.91
C GLY A 75 -7.66 -3.84 15.27
N SER A 76 -8.62 -4.59 14.72
CA SER A 76 -8.65 -6.05 14.82
C SER A 76 -7.73 -6.68 13.80
N ALA A 77 -7.08 -7.79 14.16
CA ALA A 77 -6.25 -8.54 13.23
C ALA A 77 -7.02 -8.93 11.96
N VAL A 78 -6.46 -8.60 10.80
CA VAL A 78 -7.05 -8.90 9.48
C VAL A 78 -6.58 -10.25 8.91
N SER A 79 -5.66 -10.94 9.58
CA SER A 79 -5.19 -12.28 9.22
C SER A 79 -4.67 -13.03 10.45
N ALA A 80 -4.60 -14.37 10.36
CA ALA A 80 -4.04 -15.22 11.42
C ALA A 80 -2.53 -14.97 11.64
N ASP A 81 -1.83 -14.51 10.60
CA ASP A 81 -0.40 -14.21 10.65
C ASP A 81 -0.10 -12.86 11.34
N TYR A 82 -1.15 -12.10 11.69
CA TYR A 82 -1.05 -10.80 12.33
C TYR A 82 -1.55 -10.86 13.77
N THR A 83 -0.65 -10.77 14.75
CA THR A 83 -1.03 -10.68 16.17
C THR A 83 -1.01 -9.21 16.60
N ALA A 84 -2.18 -8.64 16.84
CA ALA A 84 -2.31 -7.29 17.38
C ALA A 84 -2.06 -7.27 18.91
N PRO A 85 -1.43 -6.21 19.46
CA PRO A 85 -0.84 -5.08 18.74
C PRO A 85 0.60 -5.38 18.29
N ALA A 86 0.86 -5.33 16.98
CA ALA A 86 2.21 -5.44 16.43
C ALA A 86 2.90 -4.06 16.49
N ALA A 87 3.20 -3.60 17.70
CA ALA A 87 3.80 -2.29 17.91
C ALA A 87 5.26 -2.25 17.40
N PHE A 88 5.57 -1.28 16.55
CA PHE A 88 6.92 -0.97 16.10
C PHE A 88 7.73 -0.33 17.23
N SER A 89 8.90 -0.89 17.52
CA SER A 89 9.77 -0.45 18.62
C SER A 89 10.98 0.39 18.16
N GLY A 90 10.95 0.93 16.94
CA GLY A 90 12.04 1.74 16.37
C GLY A 90 11.66 3.20 16.17
N THR A 91 12.48 3.93 15.41
CA THR A 91 12.24 5.33 15.06
C THR A 91 11.85 5.47 13.58
N VAL A 92 10.75 6.17 13.30
CA VAL A 92 10.42 6.65 11.96
C VAL A 92 10.93 8.08 11.84
N GLU A 93 11.97 8.29 11.03
CA GLU A 93 12.55 9.62 10.82
C GLU A 93 11.74 10.49 9.86
N LYS A 94 11.16 9.87 8.82
CA LYS A 94 10.37 10.57 7.81
C LYS A 94 9.28 9.65 7.26
N LEU A 95 8.07 10.18 7.16
CA LEU A 95 6.94 9.59 6.46
C LEU A 95 6.54 10.51 5.30
N VAL A 96 6.33 9.94 4.12
CA VAL A 96 5.78 10.64 2.96
C VAL A 96 4.65 9.79 2.40
N VAL A 97 3.50 10.42 2.17
CA VAL A 97 2.39 9.85 1.43
C VAL A 97 2.21 10.73 0.20
N SER A 98 2.28 10.14 -0.98
CA SER A 98 2.19 10.86 -2.25
C SER A 98 1.42 10.02 -3.26
N ASP A 99 0.74 10.71 -4.17
CA ASP A 99 0.37 10.15 -5.45
C ASP A 99 1.52 10.33 -6.44
N ASN A 100 1.79 9.32 -7.27
CA ASN A 100 2.78 9.42 -8.34
C ASN A 100 2.20 10.18 -9.56
N SER A 101 1.55 11.33 -9.31
CA SER A 101 1.00 12.23 -10.33
C SER A 101 2.03 13.21 -10.86
#